data_AF-A0A7C7QD02-F1
#
_entry.id   AF-A0A7C7QD02-F1
#
_cell.length_a   1.000
_cell.length_b   1.000
_cell.length_c   1.000
_cell.angle_alpha   90.00
_cell.angle_beta   90.00
_cell.angle_gamma   90.00
#
_symmetry.space_group_name_H-M   'P 1'
#
loop_
_entity.id
_entity.type
_entity.pdbx_description
1 polymer ?
#
loop_
_entity_poly.entity_id
_entity_poly.type
_entity_poly.pdbx_seq_one_letter_code
_entity_poly.pdbx_strand_id
1 'polypeptide(L)'
;MSDDEVRNVLINHLERLSISYSKEAVEEVVSRAEGLPVYAWTVVRDLQIKKRPLTLESARKMPRAMLDYVEQVIASTLLQDGRALPGAYCCLASLYCLSAMRGRRAHADHLHEIHRFASAIMRQEVGDRPDPGLFASIRTYLVRDPELMAYKLPHDSWADILEGKGSGPVSVYIDDIRNILTEEERRNLLKSSFLRAWDRALSDYQKDPSGNIDRALGLAYLGHINFKIQLAGLKEMVDEFRDRKLSLVLRNLMRSL
;
A
#
# COMPACT_ATOMS: atom_id res chain seq x y z
N MET A 1 -15.00 18.89 7.22
CA MET A 1 -15.43 19.57 5.98
C MET A 1 -16.94 19.61 5.98
N SER A 2 -17.56 20.57 5.30
CA SER A 2 -19.02 20.57 5.19
C SER A 2 -19.48 19.41 4.30
N ASP A 3 -20.71 18.97 4.49
CA ASP A 3 -21.34 17.95 3.64
C ASP A 3 -21.30 18.36 2.16
N ASP A 4 -21.42 19.67 1.87
CA ASP A 4 -21.29 20.22 0.53
C ASP A 4 -19.92 19.99 -0.09
N GLU A 5 -18.85 20.14 0.67
CA GLU A 5 -17.50 19.88 0.18
C GLU A 5 -17.29 18.39 -0.09
N VAL A 6 -17.76 17.50 0.81
CA VAL A 6 -17.67 16.05 0.63
C VAL A 6 -18.47 15.61 -0.61
N ARG A 7 -19.67 16.16 -0.79
CA ARG A 7 -20.52 15.93 -1.95
C ARG A 7 -19.82 16.32 -3.24
N ASN A 8 -19.24 17.53 -3.28
CA ASN A 8 -18.52 18.01 -4.45
C ASN A 8 -17.31 17.13 -4.79
N VAL A 9 -16.54 16.71 -3.78
CA VAL A 9 -15.43 15.77 -3.99
C VAL A 9 -15.91 14.44 -4.57
N LEU A 10 -16.98 13.88 -4.02
CA LEU A 10 -17.55 12.61 -4.47
C LEU A 10 -18.03 12.70 -5.93
N ILE A 11 -18.86 13.70 -6.25
CA ILE A 11 -19.41 13.89 -7.60
C ILE A 11 -18.29 14.09 -8.62
N ASN A 12 -17.35 15.00 -8.35
CA ASN A 12 -16.23 15.28 -9.25
C ASN A 12 -15.42 14.02 -9.58
N HIS A 13 -15.23 13.15 -8.58
CA HIS A 13 -14.51 11.89 -8.79
C HIS A 13 -15.33 10.85 -9.56
N LEU A 14 -16.63 10.70 -9.28
CA LEU A 14 -17.53 9.81 -10.01
C LEU A 14 -17.62 10.19 -11.48
N GLU A 15 -17.79 11.48 -11.78
CA GLU A 15 -17.89 12.01 -13.15
C GLU A 15 -16.60 11.85 -13.92
N ARG A 16 -15.46 12.22 -13.32
CA ARG A 16 -14.13 12.08 -13.95
C ARG A 16 -13.81 10.63 -14.32
N LEU A 17 -14.34 9.66 -13.57
CA LEU A 17 -14.14 8.23 -13.81
C LEU A 17 -15.32 7.57 -14.54
N SER A 18 -16.31 8.34 -14.97
CA SER A 18 -17.51 7.87 -15.67
C SER A 18 -18.25 6.75 -14.93
N ILE A 19 -18.32 6.85 -13.59
CA ILE A 19 -19.07 5.91 -12.75
C ILE A 19 -20.50 6.43 -12.62
N SER A 20 -21.49 5.65 -13.07
CA SER A 20 -22.90 6.03 -12.96
C SER A 20 -23.34 6.09 -11.49
N TYR A 21 -24.15 7.10 -11.14
CA TYR A 21 -24.66 7.30 -9.78
C TYR A 21 -26.09 7.86 -9.75
N SER A 22 -26.82 7.65 -8.65
CA SER A 22 -28.07 8.36 -8.35
C SER A 22 -27.85 9.45 -7.29
N LYS A 23 -28.66 10.51 -7.32
CA LYS A 23 -28.55 11.62 -6.35
C LYS A 23 -28.77 11.14 -4.92
N GLU A 24 -29.72 10.23 -4.72
CA GLU A 24 -30.03 9.65 -3.42
C GLU A 24 -28.85 8.83 -2.87
N ALA A 25 -28.10 8.15 -3.74
CA ALA A 25 -26.92 7.40 -3.34
C ALA A 25 -25.76 8.32 -2.92
N VAL A 26 -25.61 9.47 -3.58
CA VAL A 26 -24.65 10.51 -3.19
C VAL A 26 -24.97 11.04 -1.79
N GLU A 27 -26.23 11.39 -1.52
CA GLU A 27 -26.63 11.89 -0.20
C GLU A 27 -26.40 10.85 0.91
N GLU A 28 -26.71 9.57 0.63
CA GLU A 28 -26.45 8.48 1.57
C GLU A 28 -24.94 8.34 1.88
N VAL A 29 -24.08 8.44 0.87
CA VAL A 29 -22.62 8.39 1.07
C VAL A 29 -22.11 9.60 1.85
N VAL A 30 -22.58 10.81 1.53
CA VAL A 30 -22.19 12.04 2.23
C VAL A 30 -22.56 11.97 3.71
N SER A 31 -23.76 11.50 4.01
CA SER A 31 -24.20 11.28 5.40
C SER A 31 -23.31 10.26 6.14
N ARG A 32 -22.92 9.16 5.48
CA ARG A 32 -22.04 8.13 6.07
C ARG A 32 -20.58 8.55 6.20
N ALA A 33 -20.14 9.51 5.40
CA ALA A 33 -18.78 10.02 5.40
C ALA A 33 -18.46 10.86 6.65
N GLU A 34 -19.48 11.37 7.36
CA GLU A 34 -19.31 12.15 8.60
C GLU A 34 -18.30 13.30 8.44
N GLY A 35 -18.37 13.99 7.30
CA GLY A 35 -17.49 15.11 6.98
C GLY A 35 -16.05 14.75 6.58
N LEU A 36 -15.74 13.46 6.33
CA LEU A 36 -14.42 12.95 5.91
C LEU A 36 -14.33 12.80 4.38
N PRO A 37 -13.58 13.64 3.65
CA PRO A 37 -13.46 13.54 2.19
C PRO A 37 -12.76 12.26 1.72
N VAL A 38 -11.87 11.70 2.55
CA VAL A 38 -11.17 10.46 2.23
C VAL A 38 -12.12 9.26 2.15
N TYR A 39 -13.28 9.35 2.81
CA TYR A 39 -14.34 8.38 2.66
C TYR A 39 -14.87 8.36 1.22
N ALA A 40 -15.14 9.53 0.64
CA ALA A 40 -15.59 9.66 -0.75
C ALA A 40 -14.56 9.10 -1.75
N TRP A 41 -13.26 9.37 -1.53
CA TRP A 41 -12.20 8.77 -2.35
C TRP A 41 -12.21 7.24 -2.27
N THR A 42 -12.39 6.68 -1.06
CA THR A 42 -12.44 5.24 -0.84
C THR A 42 -13.64 4.60 -1.55
N VAL A 43 -14.81 5.24 -1.48
CA VAL A 43 -16.01 4.83 -2.23
C VAL A 43 -15.71 4.74 -3.71
N VAL A 44 -15.21 5.82 -4.29
CA VAL A 44 -14.94 5.87 -5.72
C VAL A 44 -13.91 4.82 -6.13
N ARG A 45 -12.86 4.64 -5.32
CA ARG A 45 -11.83 3.64 -5.61
C ARG A 45 -12.39 2.22 -5.59
N ASP A 46 -13.22 1.90 -4.61
CA ASP A 46 -13.86 0.59 -4.49
C ASP A 46 -14.81 0.31 -5.67
N LEU A 47 -15.63 1.29 -6.03
CA LEU A 47 -16.52 1.21 -7.19
C LEU A 47 -15.76 1.04 -8.51
N GLN A 48 -14.67 1.79 -8.69
CA GLN A 48 -13.81 1.69 -9.87
C GLN A 48 -13.20 0.29 -10.00
N ILE A 49 -12.63 -0.25 -8.92
CA ILE A 49 -12.01 -1.58 -8.92
C ILE A 49 -13.06 -2.67 -9.19
N LYS A 50 -14.22 -2.57 -8.53
CA LYS A 50 -15.32 -3.52 -8.71
C LYS A 50 -16.11 -3.32 -10.00
N LYS A 51 -15.86 -2.23 -10.74
CA LYS A 51 -16.57 -1.81 -11.95
C LYS A 51 -18.09 -1.76 -11.74
N ARG A 52 -18.53 -1.14 -10.64
CA ARG A 52 -19.95 -1.04 -10.26
C ARG A 52 -20.41 0.42 -10.21
N PRO A 53 -21.70 0.69 -10.51
CA PRO A 53 -22.30 2.00 -10.28
C PRO A 53 -22.53 2.25 -8.78
N LEU A 54 -22.67 3.53 -8.42
CA LEU A 54 -23.13 3.94 -7.09
C LEU A 54 -24.67 3.97 -7.07
N THR A 55 -25.30 3.00 -6.42
CA THR A 55 -26.75 2.92 -6.26
C THR A 55 -27.14 3.17 -4.82
N LEU A 56 -28.41 3.55 -4.57
CA LEU A 56 -28.88 3.75 -3.20
C LEU A 56 -28.75 2.46 -2.37
N GLU A 57 -28.98 1.30 -2.98
CA GLU A 57 -28.79 0.01 -2.32
C GLU A 57 -27.33 -0.24 -1.95
N SER A 58 -26.38 0.03 -2.86
CA SER A 58 -24.96 -0.15 -2.55
C SER A 58 -24.48 0.84 -1.50
N ALA A 59 -24.91 2.11 -1.58
CA ALA A 59 -24.59 3.14 -0.60
C ALA A 59 -25.08 2.80 0.82
N ARG A 60 -26.31 2.27 0.96
CA ARG A 60 -26.86 1.87 2.26
C ARG A 60 -26.11 0.71 2.93
N LYS A 61 -25.43 -0.12 2.15
CA LYS A 61 -24.60 -1.23 2.64
C LYS A 61 -23.16 -0.82 2.96
N MET A 62 -22.75 0.40 2.61
CA MET A 62 -21.41 0.88 2.96
C MET A 62 -21.33 1.14 4.47
N PRO A 63 -20.22 0.80 5.14
CA PRO A 63 -20.02 1.03 6.56
C PRO A 63 -20.21 2.49 6.94
N ARG A 64 -20.46 2.75 8.22
CA ARG A 64 -20.32 4.11 8.75
C ARG A 64 -18.89 4.27 9.24
N ALA A 65 -18.37 5.49 9.22
CA ALA A 65 -17.00 5.80 9.60
C ALA A 65 -15.90 5.16 8.71
N MET A 66 -14.71 5.77 8.74
CA MET A 66 -13.61 5.42 7.84
C MET A 66 -12.93 4.09 8.20
N LEU A 67 -12.76 3.78 9.49
CA LEU A 67 -12.08 2.54 9.91
C LEU A 67 -12.86 1.31 9.46
N ASP A 68 -14.16 1.26 9.73
CA ASP A 68 -15.03 0.16 9.32
C ASP A 68 -15.04 0.00 7.79
N TYR A 69 -14.95 1.11 7.05
CA TYR A 69 -14.93 1.03 5.59
C TYR A 69 -13.61 0.47 5.05
N VAL A 70 -12.46 0.93 5.56
CA VAL A 70 -11.17 0.29 5.22
C VAL A 70 -11.22 -1.20 5.58
N GLU A 71 -11.77 -1.51 6.75
CA GLU A 71 -11.85 -2.88 7.22
C GLU A 71 -12.69 -3.75 6.29
N GLN A 72 -13.83 -3.25 5.82
CA GLN A 72 -14.66 -3.93 4.81
C GLN A 72 -13.94 -4.08 3.47
N VAL A 73 -13.15 -3.10 3.03
CA VAL A 73 -12.37 -3.21 1.78
C VAL A 73 -11.36 -4.35 1.88
N ILE A 74 -10.60 -4.42 2.98
CA ILE A 74 -9.64 -5.50 3.22
C ILE A 74 -10.38 -6.84 3.33
N ALA A 75 -11.44 -6.90 4.14
CA ALA A 75 -12.23 -8.12 4.36
C ALA A 75 -12.84 -8.65 3.06
N SER A 76 -13.49 -7.79 2.26
CA SER A 76 -14.12 -8.19 1.00
C SER A 76 -13.12 -8.62 -0.08
N THR A 77 -11.84 -8.29 0.09
CA THR A 77 -10.77 -8.71 -0.81
C THR A 77 -10.11 -10.00 -0.34
N LEU A 78 -9.90 -10.16 0.96
CA LEU A 78 -9.04 -11.22 1.53
C LEU A 78 -9.81 -12.33 2.24
N LEU A 79 -11.09 -12.13 2.54
CA LEU A 79 -11.92 -13.09 3.24
C LEU A 79 -13.08 -13.56 2.37
N GLN A 80 -13.51 -14.79 2.60
CA GLN A 80 -14.76 -15.36 2.10
C GLN A 80 -15.51 -15.98 3.28
N ASP A 81 -16.77 -15.57 3.48
CA ASP A 81 -17.61 -16.02 4.59
C ASP A 81 -16.93 -15.84 5.98
N GLY A 82 -16.21 -14.72 6.14
CA GLY A 82 -15.46 -14.40 7.36
C GLY A 82 -14.14 -15.17 7.54
N ARG A 83 -13.79 -16.05 6.60
CA ARG A 83 -12.58 -16.88 6.65
C ARG A 83 -11.52 -16.37 5.69
N ALA A 84 -10.26 -16.39 6.11
CA ALA A 84 -9.13 -16.07 5.26
C ALA A 84 -9.09 -16.93 3.99
N LEU A 85 -9.00 -16.28 2.83
CA LEU A 85 -8.66 -16.92 1.56
C LEU A 85 -7.19 -17.39 1.58
N PRO A 86 -6.81 -18.39 0.77
CA PRO A 86 -5.41 -18.74 0.57
C PRO A 86 -4.58 -17.51 0.15
N GLY A 87 -3.51 -17.23 0.88
CA GLY A 87 -2.65 -16.07 0.67
C GLY A 87 -3.07 -14.81 1.43
N ALA A 88 -4.18 -14.85 2.19
CA ALA A 88 -4.67 -13.68 2.92
C ALA A 88 -3.72 -13.23 4.03
N TYR A 89 -3.17 -14.16 4.83
CA TYR A 89 -2.15 -13.84 5.83
C TYR A 89 -0.91 -13.26 5.17
N CYS A 90 -0.48 -13.84 4.04
CA CYS A 90 0.65 -13.33 3.26
C CYS A 90 0.42 -11.88 2.80
N CYS A 91 -0.78 -11.56 2.31
CA CYS A 91 -1.16 -10.21 1.89
C CYS A 91 -1.24 -9.23 3.08
N LEU A 92 -1.92 -9.61 4.16
CA LEU A 92 -2.05 -8.79 5.36
C LEU A 92 -0.69 -8.50 5.99
N ALA A 93 0.18 -9.51 6.12
CA ALA A 93 1.53 -9.34 6.65
C ALA A 93 2.37 -8.39 5.79
N SER A 94 2.20 -8.44 4.46
CA SER A 94 2.88 -7.52 3.54
C SER A 94 2.41 -6.07 3.73
N LEU A 95 1.10 -5.86 3.90
CA LEU A 95 0.53 -4.55 4.17
C LEU A 95 0.94 -4.03 5.56
N TYR A 96 0.94 -4.91 6.57
CA TYR A 96 1.44 -4.61 7.90
C TYR A 96 2.90 -4.16 7.82
N CYS A 97 3.79 -4.88 7.14
CA CYS A 97 5.16 -4.41 6.89
C CYS A 97 5.20 -3.03 6.20
N LEU A 98 4.39 -2.81 5.16
CA LEU A 98 4.32 -1.52 4.45
C LEU A 98 3.89 -0.36 5.37
N SER A 99 3.07 -0.61 6.39
CA SER A 99 2.60 0.44 7.30
C SER A 99 3.70 1.05 8.17
N ALA A 100 4.81 0.32 8.42
CA ALA A 100 5.97 0.81 9.15
C ALA A 100 6.93 1.65 8.30
N MET A 101 6.78 1.60 6.97
CA MET A 101 7.66 2.35 6.08
C MET A 101 7.37 3.86 6.21
N ARG A 102 8.40 4.69 6.10
CA ARG A 102 8.28 6.15 6.10
C ARG A 102 7.35 6.59 4.97
N GLY A 103 6.30 7.31 5.33
CA GLY A 103 5.25 7.72 4.38
C GLY A 103 4.39 6.56 3.86
N ARG A 104 4.44 5.39 4.51
CA ARG A 104 3.68 4.17 4.24
C ARG A 104 3.83 3.70 2.81
N ARG A 105 5.05 3.83 2.28
CA ARG A 105 5.40 3.59 0.88
C ARG A 105 6.64 2.72 0.75
N ALA A 106 6.65 1.91 -0.31
CA ALA A 106 7.81 1.13 -0.71
C ALA A 106 7.91 1.10 -2.23
N HIS A 107 9.14 1.05 -2.75
CA HIS A 107 9.41 0.80 -4.17
C HIS A 107 8.75 -0.53 -4.58
N ALA A 108 8.30 -0.66 -5.82
CA ALA A 108 7.64 -1.87 -6.32
C ALA A 108 8.46 -3.14 -6.04
N ASP A 109 9.76 -3.13 -6.38
CA ASP A 109 10.67 -4.25 -6.10
C ASP A 109 10.75 -4.59 -4.62
N HIS A 110 10.85 -3.57 -3.76
CA HIS A 110 10.92 -3.79 -2.32
C HIS A 110 9.60 -4.35 -1.79
N LEU A 111 8.44 -3.87 -2.25
CA LEU A 111 7.14 -4.43 -1.88
C LEU A 111 7.01 -5.90 -2.30
N HIS A 112 7.54 -6.28 -3.47
CA HIS A 112 7.59 -7.68 -3.89
C HIS A 112 8.50 -8.53 -3.01
N GLU A 113 9.65 -8.01 -2.58
CA GLU A 113 10.52 -8.70 -1.62
C GLU A 113 9.89 -8.80 -0.23
N ILE A 114 9.24 -7.74 0.26
CA ILE A 114 8.46 -7.76 1.50
C ILE A 114 7.44 -8.89 1.43
N HIS A 115 6.68 -8.96 0.34
CA HIS A 115 5.69 -10.02 0.17
C HIS A 115 6.31 -11.40 0.16
N ARG A 116 7.44 -11.60 -0.52
CA ARG A 116 8.12 -12.91 -0.51
C ARG A 116 8.56 -13.32 0.90
N PHE A 117 9.20 -12.41 1.63
CA PHE A 117 9.71 -12.71 2.98
C PHE A 117 8.56 -12.92 3.96
N ALA A 118 7.54 -12.06 3.95
CA ALA A 118 6.36 -12.21 4.79
C ALA A 118 5.63 -13.52 4.48
N SER A 119 5.47 -13.89 3.20
CA SER A 119 4.84 -15.15 2.81
C SER A 119 5.61 -16.38 3.29
N ALA A 120 6.94 -16.33 3.32
CA ALA A 120 7.75 -17.43 3.84
C ALA A 120 7.48 -17.66 5.34
N ILE A 121 7.37 -16.58 6.11
CA ILE A 121 7.07 -16.64 7.55
C ILE A 121 5.62 -17.10 7.76
N MET A 122 4.64 -16.52 7.06
CA MET A 122 3.23 -16.92 7.20
C MET A 122 3.01 -18.40 6.82
N ARG A 123 3.75 -18.90 5.83
CA ARG A 123 3.72 -20.33 5.48
C ARG A 123 4.24 -21.22 6.60
N GLN A 124 5.27 -20.79 7.32
CA GLN A 124 5.84 -21.55 8.41
C GLN A 124 4.94 -21.53 9.65
N GLU A 125 4.42 -20.35 10.00
CA GLU A 125 3.74 -20.12 11.28
C GLU A 125 2.25 -20.49 11.25
N VAL A 126 1.56 -20.23 10.13
CA VAL A 126 0.11 -20.48 9.99
C VAL A 126 -0.26 -21.32 8.77
N GLY A 127 0.73 -21.85 8.04
CA GLY A 127 0.51 -22.71 6.88
C GLY A 127 -0.01 -21.99 5.63
N ASP A 128 -0.14 -20.66 5.65
CA ASP A 128 -0.69 -19.90 4.54
C ASP A 128 0.27 -19.86 3.35
N ARG A 129 -0.26 -19.99 2.13
CA ARG A 129 0.56 -20.03 0.90
C ARG A 129 0.28 -18.80 0.07
N PRO A 130 1.31 -18.15 -0.50
CA PRO A 130 1.11 -16.95 -1.30
C PRO A 130 0.25 -17.24 -2.54
N ASP A 131 -0.76 -16.41 -2.75
CA ASP A 131 -1.59 -16.39 -3.95
C ASP A 131 -1.27 -15.11 -4.76
N PRO A 132 -0.66 -15.22 -5.95
CA PRO A 132 -0.32 -14.07 -6.78
C PRO A 132 -1.53 -13.24 -7.22
N GLY A 133 -2.68 -13.88 -7.44
CA GLY A 133 -3.93 -13.21 -7.83
C GLY A 133 -4.49 -12.39 -6.69
N LEU A 134 -4.46 -12.92 -5.47
CA LEU A 134 -4.89 -12.22 -4.26
C LEU A 134 -3.96 -11.04 -3.96
N PHE A 135 -2.65 -11.23 -4.08
CA PHE A 135 -1.67 -10.15 -3.93
C PHE A 135 -1.84 -9.05 -5.00
N ALA A 136 -2.11 -9.44 -6.25
CA ALA A 136 -2.44 -8.47 -7.30
C ALA A 136 -3.72 -7.69 -6.98
N SER A 137 -4.75 -8.38 -6.48
CA SER A 137 -6.06 -7.81 -6.14
C SER A 137 -5.93 -6.75 -5.05
N ILE A 138 -5.29 -7.07 -3.92
CA ILE A 138 -5.12 -6.08 -2.83
C ILE A 138 -4.23 -4.90 -3.24
N ARG A 139 -3.23 -5.13 -4.09
CA ARG A 139 -2.39 -4.05 -4.63
C ARG A 139 -3.14 -3.05 -5.52
N THR A 140 -4.30 -3.43 -6.08
CA THR A 140 -5.11 -2.48 -6.84
C THR A 140 -5.66 -1.35 -5.97
N TYR A 141 -5.83 -1.58 -4.66
CA TYR A 141 -6.27 -0.56 -3.73
C TYR A 141 -5.15 0.41 -3.32
N LEU A 142 -3.88 0.03 -3.45
CA LEU A 142 -2.74 0.89 -3.12
C LEU A 142 -2.61 2.06 -4.09
N VAL A 143 -2.12 3.19 -3.58
CA VAL A 143 -1.81 4.37 -4.40
C VAL A 143 -0.47 4.17 -5.08
N ARG A 144 -0.42 4.40 -6.39
CA ARG A 144 0.82 4.32 -7.17
C ARG A 144 1.51 5.68 -7.24
N ASP A 145 2.82 5.67 -7.07
CA ASP A 145 3.72 6.80 -7.27
C ASP A 145 4.65 6.45 -8.45
N PRO A 146 4.33 6.89 -9.67
CA PRO A 146 5.10 6.51 -10.86
C PRO A 146 6.51 7.12 -10.88
N GLU A 147 6.72 8.29 -10.26
CA GLU A 147 8.03 8.96 -10.22
C GLU A 147 9.04 8.13 -9.43
N LEU A 148 8.60 7.53 -8.32
CA LEU A 148 9.44 6.66 -7.48
C LEU A 148 9.22 5.17 -7.74
N MET A 149 8.41 4.82 -8.75
CA MET A 149 7.98 3.44 -9.03
C MET A 149 7.47 2.71 -7.77
N ALA A 150 6.72 3.42 -6.93
CA ALA A 150 6.37 3.00 -5.58
C ALA A 150 4.87 2.77 -5.40
N TYR A 151 4.54 2.06 -4.33
CA TYR A 151 3.18 1.88 -3.83
C TYR A 151 3.08 2.46 -2.42
N LYS A 152 1.94 3.08 -2.11
CA LYS A 152 1.63 3.66 -0.81
C LYS A 152 0.28 3.17 -0.30
N LEU A 153 0.15 3.00 1.02
CA LEU A 153 -1.16 2.91 1.66
C LEU A 153 -2.02 4.14 1.31
N PRO A 154 -3.31 3.96 0.99
CA PRO A 154 -4.16 5.06 0.54
C PRO A 154 -4.35 6.20 1.53
N HIS A 155 -4.53 5.86 2.80
CA HIS A 155 -4.80 6.82 3.86
C HIS A 155 -4.29 6.32 5.21
N ASP A 156 -4.31 7.20 6.20
CA ASP A 156 -3.83 6.87 7.53
C ASP A 156 -4.63 5.74 8.21
N SER A 157 -5.92 5.69 7.90
CA SER A 157 -6.86 4.65 8.34
C SER A 157 -6.44 3.23 7.94
N TRP A 158 -5.68 3.06 6.84
CA TRP A 158 -5.16 1.73 6.48
C TRP A 158 -4.11 1.24 7.46
N ALA A 159 -3.15 2.07 7.89
CA ALA A 159 -2.23 1.60 8.93
C ALA A 159 -2.93 1.47 10.26
N ASP A 160 -3.90 2.34 10.59
CA ASP A 160 -4.65 2.21 11.84
C ASP A 160 -5.28 0.82 11.97
N ILE A 161 -5.92 0.32 10.91
CA ILE A 161 -6.44 -1.06 10.88
C ILE A 161 -5.31 -2.08 11.01
N LEU A 162 -4.24 -1.97 10.21
CA LEU A 162 -3.10 -2.89 10.22
C LEU A 162 -2.31 -2.89 11.54
N GLU A 163 -2.43 -1.83 12.34
CA GLU A 163 -1.80 -1.66 13.66
C GLU A 163 -2.73 -2.08 14.81
N GLY A 164 -3.91 -2.63 14.50
CA GLY A 164 -4.82 -3.21 15.48
C GLY A 164 -5.86 -2.24 16.04
N LYS A 165 -6.14 -1.11 15.37
CA LYS A 165 -7.24 -0.20 15.76
C LYS A 165 -8.60 -0.61 15.18
N GLY A 166 -8.63 -1.63 14.32
CA GLY A 166 -9.87 -2.23 13.80
C GLY A 166 -10.53 -3.18 14.80
N SER A 167 -11.81 -3.47 14.58
CA SER A 167 -12.58 -4.38 15.46
C SER A 167 -13.50 -5.34 14.70
N GLY A 168 -13.44 -5.31 13.38
CA GLY A 168 -14.23 -6.14 12.48
C GLY A 168 -13.53 -7.45 12.06
N PRO A 169 -13.94 -8.03 10.91
CA PRO A 169 -13.58 -9.40 10.56
C PRO A 169 -12.10 -9.67 10.30
N VAL A 170 -11.28 -8.64 10.02
CA VAL A 170 -9.84 -8.83 9.75
C VAL A 170 -8.99 -8.67 10.99
N SER A 171 -9.52 -8.09 12.08
CA SER A 171 -8.80 -7.81 13.33
C SER A 171 -8.08 -9.04 13.90
N VAL A 172 -8.76 -10.19 13.98
CA VAL A 172 -8.19 -11.44 14.50
C VAL A 172 -6.94 -11.87 13.71
N TYR A 173 -7.00 -11.79 12.38
CA TYR A 173 -5.87 -12.13 11.51
C TYR A 173 -4.72 -11.13 11.65
N ILE A 174 -5.02 -9.85 11.86
CA ILE A 174 -4.03 -8.79 12.10
C ILE A 174 -3.33 -9.02 13.45
N ASP A 175 -4.08 -9.39 14.49
CA ASP A 175 -3.51 -9.70 15.80
C ASP A 175 -2.59 -10.92 15.76
N ASP A 176 -2.98 -11.98 15.06
CA ASP A 176 -2.11 -13.14 14.80
C ASP A 176 -0.81 -12.71 14.11
N ILE A 177 -0.90 -11.91 13.06
CA ILE A 177 0.26 -11.42 12.30
C ILE A 177 1.17 -10.57 13.18
N ARG A 178 0.62 -9.72 14.05
CA ARG A 178 1.40 -8.87 14.95
C ARG A 178 2.10 -9.68 16.05
N ASN A 179 1.49 -10.80 16.46
CA ASN A 179 2.11 -11.74 17.39
C ASN A 179 3.23 -12.54 16.73
N ILE A 180 3.07 -12.91 15.46
CA ILE A 180 4.07 -13.65 14.67
C ILE A 180 5.23 -12.76 14.20
N LEU A 181 4.93 -11.54 13.76
CA LEU A 181 5.90 -10.56 13.29
C LEU A 181 6.01 -9.46 14.34
N THR A 182 6.80 -9.74 15.37
CA THR A 182 7.15 -8.72 16.37
C THR A 182 7.78 -7.50 15.71
N GLU A 183 7.79 -6.37 16.41
CA GLU A 183 8.41 -5.14 15.91
C GLU A 183 9.88 -5.33 15.49
N GLU A 184 10.63 -6.20 16.16
CA GLU A 184 12.00 -6.51 15.76
C GLU A 184 12.07 -7.36 14.49
N GLU A 185 11.29 -8.44 14.40
CA GLU A 185 11.23 -9.31 13.22
C GLU A 185 10.75 -8.53 11.99
N ARG A 186 9.75 -7.67 12.16
CA ARG A 186 9.25 -6.78 11.13
C ARG A 186 10.33 -5.82 10.63
N ARG A 187 11.11 -5.19 11.53
CA ARG A 187 12.25 -4.33 11.12
C ARG A 187 13.31 -5.12 10.36
N ASN A 188 13.67 -6.30 10.84
CA ASN A 188 14.66 -7.18 10.21
C ASN A 188 14.18 -7.64 8.82
N LEU A 189 12.90 -8.03 8.70
CA LEU A 189 12.26 -8.38 7.44
C LEU A 189 12.32 -7.22 6.45
N LEU A 190 11.92 -6.02 6.86
CA LEU A 190 11.94 -4.82 6.01
C LEU A 190 13.34 -4.51 5.49
N LYS A 191 14.36 -4.59 6.35
CA LYS A 191 15.75 -4.35 5.95
C LYS A 191 16.29 -5.44 5.02
N SER A 192 16.07 -6.71 5.34
CA SER A 192 16.56 -7.85 4.55
C SER A 192 15.89 -7.91 3.17
N SER A 193 14.58 -7.67 3.11
CA SER A 193 13.85 -7.59 1.85
C SER A 193 14.31 -6.40 1.00
N PHE A 194 14.65 -5.26 1.62
CA PHE A 194 15.20 -4.11 0.91
C PHE A 194 16.56 -4.42 0.30
N LEU A 195 17.50 -4.97 1.08
CA LEU A 195 18.82 -5.34 0.59
C LEU A 195 18.74 -6.32 -0.59
N ARG A 196 17.85 -7.32 -0.49
CA ARG A 196 17.61 -8.26 -1.58
C ARG A 196 17.04 -7.59 -2.84
N ALA A 197 16.19 -6.58 -2.69
CA ALA A 197 15.70 -5.79 -3.82
C ALA A 197 16.84 -4.96 -4.43
N TRP A 198 17.66 -4.34 -3.60
CA TRP A 198 18.82 -3.54 -4.02
C TRP A 198 19.82 -4.36 -4.82
N ASP A 199 20.20 -5.54 -4.33
CA ASP A 199 21.18 -6.40 -5.03
C ASP A 199 20.75 -6.73 -6.47
N ARG A 200 19.43 -6.92 -6.68
CA ARG A 200 18.89 -7.16 -8.03
C ARG A 200 18.89 -5.91 -8.87
N ALA A 201 18.42 -4.79 -8.33
CA ALA A 201 18.41 -3.52 -9.04
C ALA A 201 19.83 -3.11 -9.45
N LEU A 202 20.82 -3.32 -8.57
CA LEU A 202 22.24 -3.10 -8.85
C LEU A 202 22.74 -4.04 -9.95
N SER A 203 22.42 -5.33 -9.89
CA SER A 203 22.81 -6.29 -10.94
C SER A 203 22.21 -5.95 -12.30
N ASP A 204 20.96 -5.52 -12.35
CA ASP A 204 20.28 -5.12 -13.58
C ASP A 204 20.86 -3.80 -14.13
N TYR A 205 21.13 -2.84 -13.23
CA TYR A 205 21.86 -1.61 -13.58
C TYR A 205 23.22 -1.89 -14.18
N GLN A 206 24.01 -2.80 -13.61
CA GLN A 206 25.33 -3.13 -14.16
C GLN A 206 25.27 -3.74 -15.57
N LYS A 207 24.15 -4.37 -15.94
CA LYS A 207 23.94 -4.92 -17.29
C LYS A 207 23.43 -3.88 -18.27
N ASP A 208 22.56 -2.98 -17.82
CA ASP A 208 21.98 -1.89 -18.61
C ASP A 208 21.77 -0.65 -17.72
N PRO A 209 22.80 0.22 -17.59
CA PRO A 209 22.75 1.39 -16.72
C PRO A 209 21.63 2.36 -17.11
N SER A 210 21.57 2.72 -18.39
CA SER A 210 20.60 3.69 -18.91
C SER A 210 19.15 3.21 -18.76
N GLY A 211 18.89 1.91 -18.95
CA GLY A 211 17.55 1.35 -18.80
C GLY A 211 17.08 1.18 -17.36
N ASN A 212 18.01 1.07 -16.39
CA ASN A 212 17.67 0.74 -15.00
C ASN A 212 17.96 1.85 -13.99
N ILE A 213 18.57 2.97 -14.40
CA ILE A 213 18.95 4.04 -13.47
C ILE A 213 17.77 4.61 -12.67
N ASP A 214 16.65 4.93 -13.30
CA ASP A 214 15.52 5.56 -12.59
C ASP A 214 14.90 4.60 -11.54
N ARG A 215 14.84 3.30 -11.87
CA ARG A 215 14.44 2.21 -10.95
C ARG A 215 15.41 2.10 -9.77
N ALA A 216 16.71 2.07 -10.04
CA ALA A 216 17.74 1.96 -9.00
C ALA A 216 17.74 3.20 -8.08
N LEU A 217 17.69 4.41 -8.63
CA LEU A 217 17.64 5.64 -7.85
C LEU A 217 16.36 5.75 -7.01
N GLY A 218 15.20 5.37 -7.56
CA GLY A 218 13.93 5.35 -6.83
C GLY A 218 13.97 4.38 -5.64
N LEU A 219 14.49 3.17 -5.85
CA LEU A 219 14.68 2.18 -4.80
C LEU A 219 15.69 2.67 -3.74
N ALA A 220 16.83 3.22 -4.16
CA ALA A 220 17.86 3.74 -3.26
C ALA A 220 17.32 4.89 -2.39
N TYR A 221 16.58 5.83 -2.97
CA TYR A 221 15.97 6.94 -2.25
C TYR A 221 15.04 6.44 -1.15
N LEU A 222 14.11 5.54 -1.48
CA LEU A 222 13.19 4.97 -0.49
C LEU A 222 13.93 4.13 0.56
N GLY A 223 14.99 3.43 0.17
CA GLY A 223 15.88 2.73 1.09
C GLY A 223 16.55 3.65 2.11
N HIS A 224 17.15 4.74 1.65
CA HIS A 224 17.86 5.69 2.50
C HIS A 224 16.97 6.34 3.55
N ILE A 225 15.77 6.79 3.16
CA ILE A 225 14.85 7.47 4.09
C ILE A 225 14.25 6.51 5.14
N ASN A 226 14.30 5.20 4.90
CA ASN A 226 13.77 4.18 5.80
C ASN A 226 14.86 3.57 6.69
N PHE A 227 16.00 3.20 6.11
CA PHE A 227 16.99 2.34 6.78
C PHE A 227 18.29 3.06 7.13
N LYS A 228 18.55 4.24 6.56
CA LYS A 228 19.81 4.99 6.76
C LYS A 228 21.06 4.12 6.59
N ILE A 229 21.10 3.29 5.54
CA ILE A 229 22.21 2.39 5.26
C ILE A 229 23.03 2.86 4.07
N GLN A 230 24.33 2.52 4.05
CA GLN A 230 25.17 2.68 2.87
C GLN A 230 24.87 1.56 1.87
N LEU A 231 24.76 1.94 0.60
CA LEU A 231 24.45 1.03 -0.50
C LEU A 231 25.65 0.90 -1.44
N ALA A 232 26.11 -0.33 -1.65
CA ALA A 232 27.18 -0.62 -2.59
C ALA A 232 26.77 -0.19 -4.01
N GLY A 233 27.69 0.44 -4.75
CA GLY A 233 27.47 0.90 -6.13
C GLY A 233 26.66 2.19 -6.26
N LEU A 234 26.05 2.70 -5.18
CA LEU A 234 25.19 3.88 -5.27
C LEU A 234 25.98 5.15 -5.58
N LYS A 235 27.18 5.30 -5.00
CA LYS A 235 28.00 6.50 -5.21
C LYS A 235 28.36 6.61 -6.68
N GLU A 236 28.79 5.51 -7.28
CA GLU A 236 29.14 5.39 -8.69
C GLU A 236 27.93 5.75 -9.56
N MET A 237 26.74 5.18 -9.31
CA MET A 237 25.50 5.54 -10.05
C MET A 237 25.18 7.03 -10.00
N VAL A 238 25.24 7.62 -8.81
CA VAL A 238 24.88 9.01 -8.55
C VAL A 238 25.88 9.98 -9.18
N ASP A 239 27.15 9.55 -9.28
CA ASP A 239 28.23 10.28 -9.93
C ASP A 239 28.26 10.09 -11.45
N GLU A 240 27.74 8.98 -11.97
CA GLU A 240 27.60 8.73 -13.41
C GLU A 240 26.39 9.50 -13.98
N PHE A 241 25.24 9.44 -13.30
CA PHE A 241 23.99 10.05 -13.75
C PHE A 241 23.69 11.35 -13.00
N ARG A 242 24.57 12.34 -13.15
CA ARG A 242 24.58 13.49 -12.24
C ARG A 242 23.42 14.47 -12.38
N ASP A 243 22.86 14.50 -13.57
CA ASP A 243 21.77 15.35 -14.05
C ASP A 243 20.40 14.86 -13.58
N ARG A 244 20.29 13.62 -13.12
CA ARG A 244 19.03 13.07 -12.60
C ARG A 244 18.65 13.73 -11.28
N LYS A 245 17.37 14.12 -11.17
CA LYS A 245 16.79 14.73 -9.96
C LYS A 245 17.07 13.91 -8.70
N LEU A 246 16.86 12.59 -8.76
CA LEU A 246 17.10 11.71 -7.61
C LEU A 246 18.58 11.59 -7.26
N SER A 247 19.50 11.64 -8.24
CA SER A 247 20.94 11.67 -7.97
C SER A 247 21.33 12.87 -7.11
N LEU A 248 20.80 14.06 -7.42
CA LEU A 248 21.04 15.27 -6.62
C LEU A 248 20.56 15.10 -5.16
N VAL A 249 19.35 14.58 -4.98
CA VAL A 249 18.78 14.32 -3.65
C VAL A 249 19.61 13.29 -2.89
N LEU A 250 20.01 12.21 -3.55
CA LEU A 250 20.78 11.12 -2.96
C LEU A 250 22.19 11.57 -2.53
N ARG A 251 22.89 12.44 -3.29
CA ARG A 251 24.17 13.00 -2.84
C ARG A 251 24.04 13.70 -1.48
N ASN A 252 22.97 14.47 -1.30
CA ASN A 252 22.75 15.18 -0.05
C ASN A 252 22.42 14.21 1.10
N LEU A 253 21.59 13.20 0.84
CA LEU A 253 21.26 12.17 1.84
C LEU A 253 22.50 11.36 2.24
N MET A 254 23.34 10.98 1.29
CA MET A 254 24.56 10.21 1.55
C MET A 254 25.59 10.97 2.40
N ARG A 255 25.60 12.31 2.34
CA ARG A 255 26.46 13.16 3.20
C ARG A 255 25.95 13.26 4.64
N SER A 256 24.69 12.91 4.89
CA SER A 256 24.04 12.99 6.20
C SER A 256 24.04 11.68 6.99
N LEU A 257 24.67 10.63 6.46
CA LEU A 257 24.88 9.33 7.09
C LEU A 257 26.23 9.29 7.79
#